data_AF-K2BGR4-F1
#
_entry.id   AF-K2BGR4-F1
#
_cell.length_a   1.000
_cell.length_b   1.000
_cell.length_c   1.000
_cell.angle_alpha   90.00
_cell.angle_beta   90.00
_cell.angle_gamma   90.00
#
_symmetry.space_group_name_H-M   'P 1'
#
loop_
_entity.id
_entity.type
_entity.pdbx_description
1 polymer ?
#
loop_
_entity_poly.entity_id
_entity_poly.type
_entity_poly.pdbx_seq_one_letter_code
_entity_poly.pdbx_strand_id
1 'polypeptide(L)'
;MVGATKANLFPALSLSGTFVLTANNIGGSSMSNLFNWSNRAITLGPGLNWPILNYGQITNAVRTQDAAYQKALLNYMNLVLKAQQEVQDNITAFVEAKMATQFLTKANRSAIRGLKLALIRYREGETDFTPVLNAEQQQLRVQSSLVNSEGDIPQALVALYRALGGGWEIRRGHDVIPEKLKNEMAARTNWGSLLEQQNHEAPKNAQQAIKQLYLPKW
;
A
#
# COMPACT_ATOMS: atom_id res chain seq x y z
N MET A 1 0.56 14.19 14.62
CA MET A 1 1.64 14.91 15.34
C MET A 1 1.12 15.72 16.54
N VAL A 2 0.06 15.26 17.24
CA VAL A 2 -0.57 16.04 18.34
C VAL A 2 0.40 16.34 19.48
N GLY A 3 1.24 15.36 19.85
CA GLY A 3 2.25 15.54 20.90
C GLY A 3 3.32 16.58 20.54
N ALA A 4 3.77 16.60 19.28
CA ALA A 4 4.74 17.60 18.82
C ALA A 4 4.16 19.01 18.85
N THR A 5 2.90 19.20 18.45
CA THR A 5 2.24 20.51 18.54
C THR A 5 1.94 20.92 19.98
N LYS A 6 1.60 19.97 20.86
CA LYS A 6 1.43 20.23 22.31
C LYS A 6 2.74 20.67 22.97
N ALA A 7 3.90 20.20 22.49
CA ALA A 7 5.20 20.60 23.02
C ALA A 7 5.44 22.11 22.91
N ASN A 8 4.84 22.79 21.93
CA ASN A 8 4.96 24.25 21.75
C ASN A 8 4.29 25.07 22.87
N LEU A 9 3.50 24.45 23.77
CA LEU A 9 2.97 25.11 24.97
C LEU A 9 4.06 25.32 26.05
N PHE A 10 5.15 24.55 25.97
CA PHE A 10 6.26 24.59 26.90
C PHE A 10 7.42 25.44 26.35
N PRO A 11 8.32 25.93 27.23
CA PRO A 11 9.51 26.65 26.80
C PRO A 11 10.38 25.79 25.86
N ALA A 12 10.73 26.36 24.70
CA ALA A 12 11.69 25.77 23.79
C ALA A 12 13.11 26.18 24.19
N LEU A 13 13.94 25.19 24.50
CA LEU A 13 15.36 25.38 24.79
C LEU A 13 16.16 25.12 23.52
N SER A 14 17.00 26.08 23.13
CA SER A 14 17.97 25.94 22.06
C SER A 14 19.38 26.17 22.61
N LEU A 15 20.39 25.55 22.00
CA LEU A 15 21.79 25.79 22.32
C LEU A 15 22.50 26.09 21.01
N SER A 16 22.97 27.32 20.85
CA SER A 16 23.69 27.74 19.64
C SER A 16 25.16 27.99 19.97
N GLY A 17 26.02 27.55 19.06
CA GLY A 17 27.46 27.74 19.13
C GLY A 17 28.00 28.16 17.78
N THR A 18 28.95 29.08 17.75
CA THR A 18 29.65 29.48 16.54
C THR A 18 31.14 29.55 16.83
N PHE A 19 31.91 28.95 15.92
CA PHE A 19 33.37 28.98 15.94
C PHE A 19 33.83 29.75 14.70
N VAL A 20 34.60 30.83 14.89
CA VAL A 20 35.14 31.65 13.80
C VAL A 20 36.61 31.92 14.05
N LEU A 21 37.40 31.92 12.98
CA LEU A 21 38.77 32.42 12.97
C LEU A 21 38.77 33.78 12.27
N THR A 22 39.16 34.85 12.96
CA THR A 22 39.17 36.21 12.40
C THR A 22 40.54 36.87 12.58
N ALA A 23 41.16 37.32 11.50
CA ALA A 23 42.37 38.15 11.56
C ALA A 23 41.97 39.63 11.52
N ASN A 24 41.98 40.31 12.66
CA ASN A 24 41.65 41.74 12.73
C ASN A 24 42.91 42.55 13.06
N ASN A 25 43.77 42.74 12.06
CA ASN A 25 44.93 43.63 12.16
C ASN A 25 44.76 44.77 11.13
N ILE A 26 44.55 45.99 11.63
CA ILE A 26 44.63 47.22 10.83
C ILE A 26 46.11 47.41 10.46
N GLY A 27 46.54 46.87 9.30
CA GLY A 27 47.91 47.10 8.79
C GLY A 27 48.56 45.99 7.96
N GLY A 28 47.97 44.80 7.79
CA GLY A 28 48.56 43.77 6.92
C GLY A 28 47.96 42.37 7.10
N SER A 29 47.18 41.93 6.11
CA SER A 29 46.48 40.66 6.11
C SER A 29 47.38 39.55 5.56
N SER A 30 48.11 38.82 6.43
CA SER A 30 48.80 37.58 6.03
C SER A 30 47.91 36.37 6.29
N MET A 31 47.84 35.43 5.33
CA MET A 31 47.09 34.17 5.44
C MET A 31 47.51 33.34 6.68
N SER A 32 48.76 33.47 7.13
CA SER A 32 49.28 32.80 8.33
C SER A 32 48.64 33.27 9.64
N ASN A 33 48.12 34.51 9.68
CA ASN A 33 47.49 35.07 10.88
C ASN A 33 46.06 34.57 11.10
N LEU A 34 45.41 34.03 10.07
CA LEU A 34 44.07 33.43 10.19
C LEU A 34 44.10 32.10 10.95
N PHE A 35 45.21 31.35 10.87
CA PHE A 35 45.38 30.05 11.52
C PHE A 35 46.05 30.14 12.90
N ASN A 36 46.31 31.34 13.41
CA ASN A 36 46.83 31.51 14.76
C ASN A 36 45.74 31.17 15.78
N TRP A 37 46.05 30.26 16.70
CA TRP A 37 45.13 29.83 17.76
C TRP A 37 44.58 31.00 18.58
N SER A 38 45.33 32.09 18.74
CA SER A 38 44.91 33.29 19.47
C SER A 38 43.82 34.11 18.76
N ASN A 39 43.57 33.89 17.47
CA ASN A 39 42.61 34.64 16.65
C ASN A 39 41.25 33.93 16.49
N ARG A 40 40.97 32.99 17.40
CA ARG A 40 39.70 32.25 17.47
C ARG A 40 38.66 33.02 18.28
N ALA A 41 37.46 33.13 17.75
CA ALA A 41 36.27 33.57 18.45
C ALA A 41 35.32 32.38 18.60
N ILE A 42 34.96 32.05 19.83
CA ILE A 42 33.98 31.01 20.14
C ILE A 42 32.84 31.68 20.89
N THR A 43 31.64 31.61 20.34
CA THR A 43 30.42 32.04 21.01
C THR A 43 29.60 30.80 21.28
N LEU A 44 29.21 30.58 22.53
CA LEU A 44 28.28 29.52 22.94
C LEU A 44 27.23 30.16 23.85
N GLY A 45 25.96 30.00 23.50
CA GLY A 45 24.87 30.60 24.26
C GLY A 45 23.59 29.75 24.20
N PRO A 46 22.92 29.52 25.34
CA PRO A 46 21.58 28.95 25.32
C PRO A 46 20.57 30.00 24.86
N GLY A 47 19.56 29.58 24.09
CA GLY A 47 18.37 30.34 23.78
C GLY A 47 17.15 29.74 24.49
N LEU A 48 16.29 30.59 25.01
CA LEU A 48 15.00 30.20 25.59
C LEU A 48 13.90 30.98 24.86
N ASN A 49 12.97 30.27 24.25
CA ASN A 49 11.79 30.87 23.62
C ASN A 49 10.52 30.33 24.27
N TRP A 50 9.74 31.21 24.90
CA TRP A 50 8.45 30.84 25.47
C TRP A 50 7.37 31.83 25.03
N PRO A 51 6.45 31.43 24.14
CA PRO A 51 5.39 32.31 23.63
C PRO A 51 4.26 32.47 24.65
N ILE A 52 4.45 33.39 25.61
CA ILE A 52 3.46 33.72 26.67
C ILE A 52 2.21 34.40 26.07
N LEU A 53 2.40 35.30 25.11
CA LEU A 53 1.34 36.03 24.41
C LEU A 53 1.09 35.43 23.02
N ASN A 54 0.28 34.38 22.95
CA ASN A 54 -0.02 33.68 21.69
C ASN A 54 -1.50 33.74 21.26
N TYR A 55 -2.35 34.45 22.00
CA TYR A 55 -3.80 34.63 21.72
C TYR A 55 -4.55 33.32 21.37
N GLY A 56 -4.10 32.17 21.89
CA GLY A 56 -4.69 30.87 21.60
C GLY A 56 -4.25 30.21 20.28
N GLN A 57 -3.29 30.79 19.55
CA GLN A 57 -2.78 30.23 18.29
C GLN A 57 -2.26 28.80 18.46
N ILE A 58 -1.48 28.54 19.52
CA ILE A 58 -0.89 27.22 19.80
C ILE A 58 -1.99 26.22 20.17
N THR A 59 -2.95 26.63 21.00
CA THR A 59 -4.10 25.80 21.36
C THR A 59 -4.96 25.46 20.14
N ASN A 60 -5.18 26.42 19.24
CA ASN A 60 -5.90 26.18 17.99
C ASN A 60 -5.11 25.26 17.05
N ALA A 61 -3.78 25.40 16.98
CA ALA A 61 -2.94 24.46 16.24
C ALA A 61 -2.98 23.03 16.82
N VAL A 62 -3.08 22.89 18.15
CA VAL A 62 -3.31 21.57 18.77
C VAL A 62 -4.67 21.01 18.37
N ARG A 63 -5.73 21.83 18.36
CA ARG A 63 -7.08 21.43 17.94
C ARG A 63 -7.13 20.99 16.47
N THR A 64 -6.46 21.69 15.57
CA THR A 64 -6.40 21.28 14.15
C THR A 64 -5.67 19.94 14.00
N GLN A 65 -4.58 19.75 14.74
CA GLN A 65 -3.81 18.51 14.72
C GLN A 65 -4.57 17.33 15.35
N ASP A 66 -5.42 17.60 16.34
CA ASP A 66 -6.33 16.63 16.95
C ASP A 66 -7.46 16.23 15.98
N ALA A 67 -8.08 17.21 15.30
CA ALA A 67 -9.05 16.94 14.25
C ALA A 67 -8.46 16.09 13.10
N ALA A 68 -7.20 16.35 12.72
CA ALA A 68 -6.49 15.53 11.74
C ALA A 68 -6.26 14.09 12.23
N TYR A 69 -6.01 13.90 13.52
CA TYR A 69 -5.90 12.58 14.13
C TYR A 69 -7.25 11.84 14.10
N GLN A 70 -8.34 12.52 14.49
CA GLN A 70 -9.68 11.93 14.42
C GLN A 70 -10.07 11.54 12.99
N LYS A 71 -9.75 12.38 12.00
CA LYS A 71 -9.92 12.05 10.58
C LYS A 71 -9.14 10.79 10.19
N ALA A 72 -7.89 10.66 10.61
CA ALA A 72 -7.08 9.48 10.34
C ALA A 72 -7.68 8.21 10.99
N LEU A 73 -8.19 8.31 12.21
CA LEU A 73 -8.87 7.22 12.91
C LEU A 73 -10.13 6.78 12.17
N LEU A 74 -10.99 7.72 11.76
CA LEU A 74 -12.20 7.41 10.99
C LEU A 74 -11.86 6.81 9.62
N ASN A 75 -10.83 7.30 8.95
CA ASN A 75 -10.35 6.72 7.70
C ASN A 75 -9.88 5.27 7.89
N TYR A 76 -9.20 4.98 9.00
CA TYR A 76 -8.81 3.62 9.34
C TYR A 76 -10.02 2.71 9.57
N MET A 77 -10.99 3.16 10.39
CA MET A 77 -12.23 2.41 10.62
C MET A 77 -12.97 2.12 9.31
N ASN A 78 -13.10 3.12 8.44
CA ASN A 78 -13.73 2.97 7.13
C ASN A 78 -12.96 2.00 6.22
N LEU A 79 -11.62 2.02 6.26
CA LEU A 79 -10.80 1.08 5.50
C LEU A 79 -11.00 -0.37 5.96
N VAL A 80 -11.13 -0.60 7.27
CA VAL A 80 -11.43 -1.93 7.82
C VAL A 80 -12.83 -2.39 7.40
N LEU A 81 -13.84 -1.52 7.50
CA LEU A 81 -15.21 -1.84 7.05
C LEU A 81 -15.25 -2.15 5.55
N LYS A 82 -14.54 -1.36 4.74
CA LYS A 82 -14.45 -1.60 3.30
C LYS A 82 -13.75 -2.92 2.99
N ALA A 83 -12.68 -3.26 3.71
CA ALA A 83 -12.02 -4.56 3.55
C ALA A 83 -12.96 -5.72 3.90
N GLN A 84 -13.74 -5.60 4.97
CA GLN A 84 -14.75 -6.59 5.34
C GLN A 84 -15.83 -6.72 4.25
N GLN A 85 -16.33 -5.60 3.73
CA GLN A 85 -17.29 -5.59 2.63
C GLN A 85 -16.71 -6.27 1.39
N GLU A 86 -15.48 -5.93 0.98
CA GLU A 86 -14.83 -6.55 -0.18
C GLU A 86 -14.69 -8.07 -0.03
N VAL A 87 -14.37 -8.58 1.17
CA VAL A 87 -14.34 -10.03 1.43
C VAL A 87 -15.72 -10.64 1.27
N GLN A 88 -16.74 -10.05 1.85
CA GLN A 88 -18.11 -10.57 1.80
C GLN A 88 -18.69 -10.54 0.39
N ASP A 89 -18.47 -9.47 -0.36
CA ASP A 89 -18.92 -9.32 -1.75
C ASP A 89 -18.28 -10.40 -2.62
N ASN A 90 -16.98 -10.66 -2.46
CA ASN A 90 -16.27 -11.68 -3.24
C ASN A 90 -16.66 -13.12 -2.87
N ILE A 91 -16.92 -13.41 -1.59
CA ILE A 91 -17.48 -14.71 -1.16
C ILE A 91 -18.85 -14.92 -1.81
N THR A 92 -19.71 -13.90 -1.75
CA THR A 92 -21.06 -13.94 -2.31
C THR A 92 -20.99 -14.17 -3.82
N ALA A 93 -20.18 -13.39 -4.54
CA ALA A 93 -19.97 -13.54 -5.97
C ALA A 93 -19.50 -14.96 -6.35
N PHE A 94 -18.57 -15.54 -5.59
CA PHE A 94 -18.09 -16.91 -5.84
C PHE A 94 -19.20 -17.96 -5.66
N VAL A 95 -19.99 -17.84 -4.59
CA VAL A 95 -21.09 -18.75 -4.29
C VAL A 95 -22.20 -18.62 -5.34
N GLU A 96 -22.59 -17.38 -5.67
CA GLU A 96 -23.61 -17.10 -6.69
C GLU A 96 -23.18 -17.57 -8.07
N ALA A 97 -21.92 -17.32 -8.48
CA ALA A 97 -21.39 -17.83 -9.75
C ALA A 97 -21.44 -19.36 -9.83
N LYS A 98 -21.11 -20.06 -8.72
CA LYS A 98 -21.27 -21.52 -8.65
C LYS A 98 -22.72 -21.97 -8.80
N MET A 99 -23.66 -21.31 -8.12
CA MET A 99 -25.09 -21.63 -8.25
C MET A 99 -25.59 -21.35 -9.66
N ALA A 100 -25.22 -20.21 -10.24
CA ALA A 100 -25.57 -19.82 -11.61
C ALA A 100 -25.07 -20.86 -12.61
N THR A 101 -23.81 -21.31 -12.52
CA THR A 101 -23.25 -22.37 -13.38
C THR A 101 -24.04 -23.67 -13.28
N GLN A 102 -24.49 -24.07 -12.08
CA GLN A 102 -25.33 -25.26 -11.91
C GLN A 102 -26.69 -25.12 -12.62
N PHE A 103 -27.36 -23.98 -12.48
CA PHE A 103 -28.64 -23.73 -13.17
C PHE A 103 -28.46 -23.61 -14.69
N LEU A 104 -27.44 -22.90 -15.14
CA LEU A 104 -27.11 -22.73 -16.55
C LEU A 104 -26.70 -24.04 -17.21
N THR A 105 -26.06 -24.96 -16.48
CA THR A 105 -25.80 -26.31 -16.98
C THR A 105 -27.09 -27.08 -17.27
N LYS A 106 -28.09 -26.98 -16.37
CA LYS A 106 -29.41 -27.59 -16.59
C LYS A 106 -30.16 -26.91 -17.73
N ALA A 107 -30.09 -25.58 -17.82
CA ALA A 107 -30.69 -24.80 -18.90
C ALA A 107 -30.06 -25.17 -20.25
N ASN A 108 -28.74 -25.29 -20.33
CA ASN A 108 -28.02 -25.65 -21.56
C ASN A 108 -28.43 -27.04 -22.06
N ARG A 109 -28.50 -28.03 -21.15
CA ARG A 109 -29.02 -29.37 -21.48
C ARG A 109 -30.46 -29.32 -22.03
N SER A 110 -31.29 -28.45 -21.48
CA SER A 110 -32.68 -28.28 -21.92
C SER A 110 -32.76 -27.57 -23.28
N ALA A 111 -31.92 -26.56 -23.51
CA ALA A 111 -31.83 -25.85 -24.79
C ALA A 111 -31.35 -26.77 -25.92
N ILE A 112 -30.33 -27.61 -25.68
CA ILE A 112 -29.85 -28.63 -26.63
C ILE A 112 -30.98 -29.61 -27.00
N ARG A 113 -31.76 -30.07 -26.01
CA ARG A 113 -32.92 -30.94 -26.26
C ARG A 113 -34.00 -30.23 -27.06
N GLY A 114 -34.27 -28.95 -26.76
CA GLY A 114 -35.21 -28.11 -27.50
C GLY A 114 -34.83 -27.93 -28.96
N LEU A 115 -33.56 -27.63 -29.23
CA LEU A 115 -33.04 -27.55 -30.60
C LEU A 115 -33.19 -28.89 -31.33
N LYS A 116 -32.82 -30.00 -30.69
CA LYS A 116 -32.97 -31.33 -31.27
C LYS A 116 -34.43 -31.62 -31.66
N LEU A 117 -35.39 -31.26 -30.81
CA LEU A 117 -36.81 -31.43 -31.11
C LEU A 117 -37.27 -30.54 -32.27
N ALA A 118 -36.86 -29.27 -32.29
CA ALA A 118 -37.19 -28.36 -33.39
C ALA A 118 -36.65 -28.87 -34.74
N LEU A 119 -35.42 -29.42 -34.75
CA LEU A 119 -34.83 -30.03 -35.94
C LEU A 119 -35.58 -31.28 -36.41
N ILE A 120 -36.10 -32.10 -35.49
CA ILE A 120 -36.92 -33.28 -35.84
C ILE A 120 -38.21 -32.83 -36.51
N ARG A 121 -38.95 -31.89 -35.90
CA ARG A 121 -40.23 -31.38 -36.43
C ARG A 121 -40.08 -30.73 -37.79
N TYR A 122 -39.00 -29.96 -37.99
CA TYR A 122 -38.67 -29.39 -39.30
C TYR A 122 -38.40 -30.47 -40.35
N ARG A 123 -37.64 -31.52 -40.00
CA ARG A 123 -37.34 -32.64 -40.92
C ARG A 123 -38.57 -33.48 -41.26
N GLU A 124 -39.50 -33.60 -40.33
CA GLU A 124 -40.79 -34.28 -40.52
C GLU A 124 -41.81 -33.39 -41.27
N GLY A 125 -41.47 -32.12 -41.53
CA GLY A 125 -42.34 -31.18 -42.25
C GLY A 125 -43.48 -30.62 -41.40
N GLU A 126 -43.45 -30.78 -40.08
CA GLU A 126 -44.49 -30.29 -39.16
C GLU A 126 -44.44 -28.77 -38.95
N THR A 127 -43.26 -28.16 -39.09
CA THR A 127 -43.04 -26.73 -38.83
C THR A 127 -42.06 -26.12 -39.83
N ASP A 128 -42.19 -24.81 -40.08
CA ASP A 128 -41.19 -24.02 -40.82
C ASP A 128 -39.81 -24.02 -40.14
N PHE A 129 -38.80 -23.41 -40.77
CA PHE A 129 -37.44 -23.36 -40.23
C PHE A 129 -37.24 -22.30 -39.11
N THR A 130 -38.14 -21.33 -38.97
CA THR A 130 -38.04 -20.26 -37.96
C THR A 130 -37.93 -20.75 -36.51
N PRO A 131 -38.67 -21.77 -36.05
CA PRO A 131 -38.49 -22.36 -34.72
C PRO A 131 -37.09 -22.96 -34.49
N VAL A 132 -36.43 -23.49 -35.54
CA VAL A 132 -35.06 -24.00 -35.45
C VAL A 132 -34.10 -22.85 -35.15
N LEU A 133 -34.17 -21.76 -35.93
CA LEU A 133 -33.36 -20.56 -35.71
C LEU A 133 -33.54 -19.96 -34.31
N ASN A 134 -34.79 -19.87 -33.83
CA ASN A 134 -35.08 -19.40 -32.48
C ASN A 134 -34.48 -20.32 -31.40
N ALA A 135 -34.54 -21.64 -31.61
CA ALA A 135 -33.96 -22.61 -30.69
C ALA A 135 -32.42 -22.56 -30.70
N GLU A 136 -31.79 -22.39 -31.86
CA GLU A 136 -30.34 -22.19 -31.98
C GLU A 136 -29.90 -20.90 -31.27
N GLN A 137 -30.60 -19.79 -31.50
CA GLN A 137 -30.30 -18.52 -30.84
C GLN A 137 -30.41 -18.63 -29.32
N GLN A 138 -31.45 -19.32 -28.82
CA GLN A 138 -31.63 -19.55 -27.39
C GLN A 138 -30.53 -20.46 -26.82
N GLN A 139 -30.15 -21.53 -27.53
CA GLN A 139 -29.04 -22.39 -27.11
C GLN A 139 -27.74 -21.59 -27.02
N LEU A 140 -27.41 -20.80 -28.04
CA LEU A 140 -26.21 -19.96 -28.05
C LEU A 140 -26.21 -18.98 -26.88
N ARG A 141 -27.33 -18.30 -26.62
CA ARG A 141 -27.46 -17.40 -25.46
C ARG A 141 -27.17 -18.11 -24.14
N VAL A 142 -27.79 -19.28 -23.91
CA VAL A 142 -27.58 -20.05 -22.67
C VAL A 142 -26.15 -20.57 -22.56
N GLN A 143 -25.57 -21.02 -23.67
CA GLN A 143 -24.18 -21.50 -23.70
C GLN A 143 -23.19 -20.36 -23.41
N SER A 144 -23.38 -19.17 -23.98
CA SER A 144 -22.58 -17.99 -23.65
C SER A 144 -22.71 -17.60 -22.19
N SER A 145 -23.92 -17.60 -21.63
CA SER A 145 -24.12 -17.33 -20.20
C SER A 145 -23.43 -18.36 -19.30
N LEU A 146 -23.46 -19.65 -19.68
CA LEU A 146 -22.77 -20.71 -18.95
C LEU A 146 -21.25 -20.48 -18.92
N VAL A 147 -20.65 -20.19 -20.07
CA VAL A 147 -19.20 -19.92 -20.18
C VAL A 147 -18.81 -18.69 -19.37
N ASN A 148 -19.61 -17.62 -19.41
CA ASN A 148 -19.36 -16.43 -18.59
C ASN A 148 -19.38 -16.77 -17.09
N SER A 149 -20.41 -17.50 -16.64
CA SER A 149 -20.54 -17.93 -15.23
C SER A 149 -19.39 -18.85 -14.80
N GLU A 150 -18.89 -19.70 -15.69
CA GLU A 150 -17.69 -20.51 -15.43
C GLU A 150 -16.42 -19.66 -15.29
N GLY A 151 -16.32 -18.56 -16.03
CA GLY A 151 -15.25 -17.56 -15.92
C GLY A 151 -15.35 -16.69 -14.66
N ASP A 152 -16.56 -16.41 -14.19
CA ASP A 152 -16.80 -15.61 -12.98
C ASP A 152 -16.31 -16.32 -11.71
N ILE A 153 -16.35 -17.67 -11.67
CA ILE A 153 -15.88 -18.46 -10.52
C ILE A 153 -14.40 -18.20 -10.18
N PRO A 154 -13.43 -18.43 -11.10
CA PRO A 154 -12.02 -18.16 -10.80
C PRO A 154 -11.75 -16.66 -10.58
N GLN A 155 -12.47 -15.77 -11.26
CA GLN A 155 -12.33 -14.33 -11.06
C GLN A 155 -12.74 -13.93 -9.63
N ALA A 156 -13.89 -14.41 -9.14
CA ALA A 156 -14.34 -14.18 -7.77
C ALA A 156 -13.38 -14.81 -6.74
N LEU A 157 -12.82 -15.99 -7.03
CA LEU A 157 -11.85 -16.63 -6.16
C LEU A 157 -10.55 -15.82 -6.03
N VAL A 158 -10.00 -15.32 -7.14
CA VAL A 158 -8.81 -14.46 -7.14
C VAL A 158 -9.10 -13.14 -6.42
N ALA A 159 -10.28 -12.56 -6.64
CA ALA A 159 -10.71 -11.34 -5.96
C ALA A 159 -10.83 -11.55 -4.44
N LEU A 160 -11.38 -12.68 -4.00
CA LEU A 160 -11.43 -13.08 -2.59
C LEU A 160 -10.03 -13.22 -2.00
N TYR A 161 -9.11 -13.91 -2.68
CA TYR A 161 -7.73 -14.04 -2.25
C TYR A 161 -7.05 -12.68 -2.08
N ARG A 162 -7.29 -11.75 -3.02
CA ARG A 162 -6.80 -10.36 -2.93
C ARG A 162 -7.39 -9.62 -1.74
N ALA A 163 -8.71 -9.73 -1.52
CA ALA A 163 -9.41 -9.06 -0.41
C ALA A 163 -8.94 -9.54 0.97
N LEU A 164 -8.58 -10.82 1.10
CA LEU A 164 -7.98 -11.39 2.31
C LEU A 164 -6.51 -10.99 2.54
N GLY A 165 -5.93 -10.17 1.64
CA GLY A 165 -4.56 -9.68 1.77
C GLY A 165 -3.53 -10.36 0.87
N GLY A 166 -3.95 -11.22 -0.06
CA GLY A 166 -3.11 -11.70 -1.17
C GLY A 166 -1.83 -12.44 -0.76
N GLY A 167 -1.77 -12.95 0.48
CA GLY A 167 -0.61 -13.70 1.00
C GLY A 167 0.58 -12.84 1.42
N TRP A 168 0.38 -11.59 1.85
CA TRP A 168 1.52 -10.75 2.27
C TRP A 168 2.25 -11.27 3.51
N GLU A 169 1.57 -12.02 4.39
CA GLU A 169 2.21 -12.68 5.54
C GLU A 169 2.93 -13.98 5.19
N ILE A 170 2.66 -14.60 4.02
CA ILE A 170 3.46 -15.74 3.52
C ILE A 170 4.92 -15.31 3.27
N ARG A 171 5.19 -13.99 3.27
CA ARG A 171 6.52 -13.38 3.20
C ARG A 171 7.16 -13.10 4.57
N ARG A 172 6.48 -13.32 5.71
CA ARG A 172 7.14 -13.27 7.02
C ARG A 172 7.98 -14.53 7.20
N GLY A 173 9.29 -14.40 6.97
CA GLY A 173 10.27 -15.48 7.10
C GLY A 173 10.95 -15.89 5.80
N HIS A 174 10.53 -15.34 4.65
CA HIS A 174 11.18 -15.54 3.35
C HIS A 174 11.61 -14.20 2.77
N ASP A 175 12.86 -14.12 2.32
CA ASP A 175 13.42 -12.89 1.77
C ASP A 175 12.64 -12.39 0.54
N VAL A 176 12.47 -11.07 0.44
CA VAL A 176 11.86 -10.35 -0.68
C VAL A 176 12.58 -10.66 -2.01
N ILE A 177 13.87 -10.97 -1.93
CA ILE A 177 14.72 -11.24 -3.08
C ILE A 177 15.10 -12.73 -3.12
N PRO A 178 14.82 -13.44 -4.24
CA PRO A 178 15.28 -14.82 -4.43
C PRO A 178 16.80 -14.94 -4.29
N GLU A 179 17.27 -16.04 -3.68
CA GLU A 179 18.69 -16.23 -3.35
C GLU A 179 19.60 -16.18 -4.59
N LYS A 180 19.14 -16.75 -5.70
CA LYS A 180 19.83 -16.67 -7.00
C LYS A 180 20.04 -15.22 -7.45
N LEU A 181 19.03 -14.37 -7.29
CA LEU A 181 19.09 -12.96 -7.67
C LEU A 181 20.01 -12.17 -6.73
N LYS A 182 20.02 -12.49 -5.44
CA LYS A 182 21.00 -11.92 -4.49
C LYS A 182 22.44 -12.23 -4.88
N ASN A 183 22.73 -13.45 -5.32
CA ASN A 183 24.08 -13.83 -5.77
C ASN A 183 24.50 -13.07 -7.03
N GLU A 184 23.58 -12.88 -7.98
CA GLU A 184 23.84 -12.07 -9.17
C GLU A 184 24.08 -10.60 -8.83
N MET A 185 23.34 -10.04 -7.87
CA MET A 185 23.52 -8.65 -7.43
C MET A 185 24.85 -8.46 -6.69
N ALA A 186 25.19 -9.37 -5.77
CA ALA A 186 26.45 -9.36 -5.05
C ALA A 186 27.68 -9.47 -5.98
N ALA A 187 27.55 -10.21 -7.09
CA ALA A 187 28.61 -10.32 -8.09
C ALA A 187 28.82 -9.05 -8.93
N ARG A 188 27.78 -8.20 -9.06
CA ARG A 188 27.84 -6.98 -9.89
C ARG A 188 28.36 -5.76 -9.12
N THR A 189 28.08 -5.65 -7.84
CA THR A 189 28.42 -4.46 -7.03
C THR A 189 28.47 -4.83 -5.55
N ASN A 190 29.27 -4.11 -4.75
CA ASN A 190 29.26 -4.26 -3.31
C ASN A 190 28.00 -3.63 -2.70
N TRP A 191 27.08 -4.45 -2.22
CA TRP A 191 25.82 -4.02 -1.58
C TRP A 191 25.91 -3.88 -0.05
N GLY A 192 27.09 -4.13 0.55
CA GLY A 192 27.25 -4.15 2.01
C GLY A 192 26.27 -5.13 2.68
N SER A 193 25.62 -4.68 3.76
CA SER A 193 24.63 -5.48 4.49
C SER A 193 23.23 -5.48 3.84
N LEU A 194 22.99 -4.73 2.76
CA LEU A 194 21.62 -4.53 2.24
C LEU A 194 20.96 -5.82 1.72
N LEU A 195 21.73 -6.79 1.24
CA LEU A 195 21.17 -8.05 0.72
C LEU A 195 20.85 -9.08 1.83
N GLU A 196 21.14 -8.76 3.08
CA GLU A 196 20.84 -9.63 4.22
C GLU A 196 19.34 -9.60 4.53
N GLN A 197 18.73 -10.77 4.65
CA GLN A 197 17.29 -10.92 4.89
C GLN A 197 16.79 -10.14 6.11
N GLN A 198 17.62 -10.01 7.15
CA GLN A 198 17.32 -9.25 8.36
C GLN A 198 17.04 -7.76 8.12
N ASN A 199 17.55 -7.18 7.03
CA ASN A 199 17.35 -5.78 6.67
C ASN A 199 16.10 -5.56 5.81
N HIS A 200 15.48 -6.65 5.33
CA HIS A 200 14.21 -6.64 4.61
C HIS A 200 13.00 -6.93 5.52
N GLU A 201 13.24 -7.34 6.77
CA GLU A 201 12.19 -7.52 7.77
C GLU A 201 11.81 -6.21 8.47
N ALA A 202 10.53 -6.07 8.80
CA ALA A 202 10.04 -4.96 9.60
C ALA A 202 10.78 -4.92 10.96
N PRO A 203 11.21 -3.73 11.44
CA PRO A 203 11.96 -3.63 12.68
C PRO A 203 11.11 -4.11 13.84
N LYS A 204 11.62 -5.07 14.61
CA LYS A 204 10.87 -5.67 15.74
C LYS A 204 10.77 -4.70 16.91
N ASN A 205 11.75 -3.80 17.06
CA ASN A 205 11.85 -2.80 18.14
C ASN A 205 12.28 -1.41 17.62
N ALA A 206 11.99 -0.35 18.37
CA ALA A 206 12.34 1.04 18.03
C ALA A 206 13.86 1.26 17.81
N GLN A 207 14.72 0.57 18.56
CA GLN A 207 16.17 0.62 18.37
C GLN A 207 16.61 0.01 17.03
N GLN A 208 15.93 -1.05 16.57
CA GLN A 208 16.19 -1.65 15.26
C GLN A 208 15.69 -0.74 14.13
N ALA A 209 14.55 -0.06 14.31
CA ALA A 209 14.04 0.91 13.35
C ALA A 209 15.04 2.07 13.14
N ILE A 210 15.64 2.57 14.23
CA ILE A 210 16.69 3.59 14.17
C ILE A 210 17.94 3.06 13.45
N LYS A 211 18.35 1.82 13.71
CA LYS A 211 19.51 1.22 13.05
C LYS A 211 19.30 1.00 11.54
N GLN A 212 18.09 0.65 11.11
CA GLN A 212 17.71 0.48 9.71
C GLN A 212 17.62 1.80 8.93
N LEU A 213 17.47 2.95 9.62
CA LEU A 213 17.51 4.28 9.01
C LEU A 213 18.93 4.71 8.57
N TYR A 214 19.98 4.05 9.07
CA TYR A 214 21.36 4.32 8.65
C TYR A 214 21.70 3.56 7.36
N LEU A 215 22.28 4.26 6.39
CA LEU A 215 22.82 3.65 5.17
C LEU A 215 23.95 2.66 5.51
N PRO A 216 24.11 1.58 4.72
CA PRO A 216 25.17 0.59 4.94
C PRO A 216 26.54 1.27 4.87
N LYS A 217 27.47 0.76 5.69
CA LYS A 217 28.88 1.12 5.58
C LYS A 217 29.45 0.34 4.39
N TRP A 218 29.55 1.00 3.24
CA TRP A 218 30.31 0.52 2.09
C TRP A 218 31.81 0.74 2.32
#